data_AF-A0AAT9RBQ5-F1
#
_entry.id   AF-A0AAT9RBQ5-F1
#
_cell.length_a   1.000
_cell.length_b   1.000
_cell.length_c   1.000
_cell.angle_alpha   90.00
_cell.angle_beta   90.00
_cell.angle_gamma   90.00
#
_symmetry.space_group_name_H-M   'P 1'
#
loop_
_entity.id
_entity.type
_entity.pdbx_description
1 polymer ?
#
loop_
_entity_poly.entity_id
_entity_poly.type
_entity_poly.pdbx_seq_one_letter_code
_entity_poly.pdbx_strand_id
1 'polypeptide(L)'
;MSTIRELLTELTGTSEYAEKLSDDTDLAASGIDSGDLVRLVLLIEQRTGAEITAQDMEKLSTIADYERFLADRADAEPQPDGV
;
A
#
# COMPACT_ATOMS: atom_id res chain seq x y z
N MET A 1 -4.48 -11.32 7.77
CA MET A 1 -3.41 -11.18 6.76
C MET A 1 -3.38 -9.71 6.37
N SER A 2 -2.18 -9.15 6.24
CA SER A 2 -1.99 -7.75 5.85
C SER A 2 -2.41 -7.55 4.39
N THR A 3 -3.35 -6.64 4.12
CA THR A 3 -3.84 -6.34 2.75
C THR A 3 -2.68 -6.01 1.80
N ILE A 4 -1.67 -5.33 2.32
CA ILE A 4 -0.48 -4.92 1.57
C ILE A 4 0.40 -6.12 1.19
N ARG A 5 0.54 -7.12 2.07
CA ARG A 5 1.30 -8.35 1.76
C ARG A 5 0.63 -9.18 0.66
N GLU A 6 -0.71 -9.23 0.67
CA GLU A 6 -1.46 -9.87 -0.41
C GLU A 6 -1.24 -9.15 -1.74
N LEU A 7 -1.37 -7.81 -1.75
CA LEU A 7 -1.13 -7.01 -2.95
C LEU A 7 0.31 -7.13 -3.48
N LEU A 8 1.31 -7.14 -2.59
CA LEU A 8 2.71 -7.37 -2.96
C LEU A 8 2.92 -8.77 -3.56
N THR A 9 2.24 -9.79 -3.05
CA THR A 9 2.29 -11.15 -3.59
C THR A 9 1.66 -11.21 -4.97
N GLU A 10 0.52 -10.55 -5.17
CA GLU A 10 -0.14 -10.45 -6.49
C GLU A 10 0.72 -9.71 -7.51
N LEU A 11 1.43 -8.67 -7.06
CA LEU A 11 2.24 -7.81 -7.91
C LEU A 11 3.56 -8.46 -8.33
N THR A 12 4.29 -9.05 -7.37
CA THR A 12 5.56 -9.74 -7.61
C THR A 12 5.37 -11.16 -8.15
N GLY A 13 4.14 -11.69 -8.08
CA GLY A 13 3.81 -13.06 -8.48
C GLY A 13 4.32 -14.14 -7.53
N THR A 14 4.89 -13.78 -6.37
CA THR A 14 5.39 -14.73 -5.37
C THR A 14 5.18 -14.23 -3.95
N SER A 15 4.78 -15.12 -3.03
CA SER A 15 4.62 -14.78 -1.61
C SER A 15 5.97 -14.68 -0.91
N GLU A 16 7.03 -15.32 -1.44
CA GLU A 16 8.35 -15.33 -0.81
C GLU A 16 8.91 -13.92 -0.59
N TYR A 17 8.59 -12.98 -1.49
CA TYR A 17 9.00 -11.60 -1.34
C TYR A 17 8.28 -10.93 -0.17
N ALA A 18 6.94 -11.00 -0.15
CA ALA A 18 6.11 -10.42 0.91
C ALA A 18 6.34 -11.07 2.29
N GLU A 19 6.68 -12.36 2.34
CA GLU A 19 6.98 -13.10 3.57
C GLU A 19 8.37 -12.80 4.14
N LYS A 20 9.34 -12.44 3.29
CA LYS A 20 10.69 -12.04 3.72
C LYS A 20 10.76 -10.61 4.22
N LEU A 21 9.80 -9.76 3.85
CA LEU A 21 9.73 -8.37 4.28
C LEU A 21 9.17 -8.25 5.70
N SER A 22 9.93 -7.56 6.56
CA SER A 22 9.38 -7.08 7.83
C SER A 22 8.53 -5.85 7.59
N ASP A 23 7.58 -5.59 8.50
CA ASP A 23 6.61 -4.52 8.32
C ASP A 23 7.27 -3.12 8.25
N ASP A 24 8.39 -2.92 8.94
CA ASP A 24 9.23 -1.71 8.92
C ASP A 24 10.30 -1.69 7.80
N THR A 25 10.30 -2.68 6.91
CA THR A 25 11.28 -2.71 5.81
C THR A 25 10.88 -1.71 4.74
N ASP A 26 11.84 -0.85 4.36
CA ASP A 26 11.68 0.05 3.24
C ASP A 26 11.58 -0.74 1.93
N LEU A 27 10.45 -0.60 1.24
CA LEU A 27 10.14 -1.35 0.03
C LEU A 27 11.08 -0.96 -1.12
N ALA A 28 11.43 0.31 -1.25
CA ALA A 28 12.36 0.76 -2.28
C ALA A 28 13.78 0.20 -2.02
N ALA A 29 14.18 0.07 -0.76
CA ALA A 29 15.46 -0.51 -0.37
C ALA A 29 15.48 -2.05 -0.47
N SER A 30 14.32 -2.72 -0.43
CA SER A 30 14.26 -4.19 -0.55
C SER A 30 14.38 -4.72 -1.97
N GLY A 31 14.51 -3.83 -2.96
CA GLY A 31 14.76 -4.20 -4.35
C GLY A 31 13.50 -4.31 -5.21
N ILE A 32 12.37 -3.77 -4.76
CA ILE A 32 11.21 -3.57 -5.65
C ILE A 32 11.55 -2.49 -6.69
N ASP A 33 11.04 -2.66 -7.91
CA ASP A 33 11.15 -1.63 -8.92
C ASP A 33 10.20 -0.46 -8.63
N SER A 34 10.60 0.75 -9.03
CA SER A 34 9.76 1.95 -8.89
C SER A 34 8.45 1.86 -9.68
N GLY A 35 8.43 1.11 -10.79
CA GLY A 35 7.19 0.81 -11.53
C GLY A 35 6.24 -0.11 -10.76
N ASP A 36 6.78 -1.03 -9.97
CA ASP A 36 6.02 -1.94 -9.12
C ASP A 36 5.41 -1.20 -7.92
N LEU A 37 6.13 -0.24 -7.33
CA LEU A 37 5.58 0.66 -6.30
C LEU A 37 4.42 1.50 -6.82
N VAL A 38 4.55 2.09 -8.01
CA VAL A 38 3.45 2.85 -8.63
C VAL A 38 2.24 1.94 -8.87
N ARG A 39 2.47 0.72 -9.35
CA ARG A 39 1.40 -0.24 -9.61
C ARG A 39 0.75 -0.75 -8.31
N LEU A 40 1.52 -0.90 -7.24
CA LEU A 40 1.00 -1.20 -5.91
C LEU A 40 0.06 -0.09 -5.44
N VAL A 41 0.49 1.17 -5.53
CA VAL A 41 -0.35 2.34 -5.20
C VAL A 41 -1.65 2.33 -5.98
N LEU A 42 -1.60 2.18 -7.31
CA LEU A 42 -2.80 2.13 -8.15
C LEU A 42 -3.73 0.96 -7.80
N LEU A 43 -3.19 -0.18 -7.38
CA LEU A 43 -3.99 -1.31 -6.90
C LEU A 43 -4.64 -1.01 -5.55
N ILE A 44 -3.92 -0.37 -4.65
CA ILE A 44 -4.45 0.07 -3.36
C ILE A 44 -5.62 1.04 -3.59
N GLU A 45 -5.43 2.07 -4.41
CA GLU A 45 -6.48 3.04 -4.75
C GLU A 45 -7.70 2.36 -5.36
N GLN A 46 -7.52 1.45 -6.33
CA GLN A 46 -8.64 0.73 -6.95
C GLN A 46 -9.37 -0.22 -6.00
N ARG A 47 -8.64 -0.85 -5.07
CA ARG A 47 -9.23 -1.86 -4.17
C ARG A 47 -9.90 -1.24 -2.95
N THR A 48 -9.37 -0.12 -2.47
CA THR A 48 -9.83 0.54 -1.25
C THR A 48 -10.63 1.81 -1.51
N GLY A 49 -10.54 2.38 -2.71
CA GLY A 49 -11.09 3.70 -3.05
C GLY A 49 -10.26 4.87 -2.50
N ALA A 50 -9.20 4.59 -1.73
CA ALA A 50 -8.40 5.62 -1.09
C ALA A 50 -7.36 6.20 -2.08
N GLU A 51 -7.57 7.45 -2.52
CA GLU A 51 -6.61 8.19 -3.36
C GLU A 51 -5.28 8.47 -2.63
N ILE A 52 -4.14 8.04 -3.18
CA ILE A 52 -2.82 8.24 -2.56
C ILE A 52 -2.13 9.41 -3.26
N THR A 53 -1.98 10.53 -2.54
CA THR A 53 -1.35 11.72 -3.11
C THR A 53 0.17 11.58 -3.14
N ALA A 54 0.85 12.41 -3.94
CA ALA A 54 2.31 12.45 -3.95
C ALA A 54 2.92 12.74 -2.55
N GLN A 55 2.25 13.55 -1.71
CA GLN A 55 2.69 13.81 -0.33
C GLN A 55 2.51 12.60 0.58
N ASP A 56 1.47 11.78 0.33
CA ASP A 56 1.30 10.53 1.06
C ASP A 56 2.38 9.53 0.64
N MET A 57 2.69 9.45 -0.66
CA MET A 57 3.79 8.61 -1.16
C MET A 57 5.14 8.91 -0.49
N GLU A 58 5.43 10.17 -0.14
CA GLU A 58 6.64 10.52 0.60
C GLU A 58 6.70 9.93 2.02
N LYS A 59 5.54 9.57 2.59
CA LYS A 59 5.42 8.93 3.91
C LYS A 59 5.18 7.42 3.83
N LEU A 60 4.95 6.90 2.63
CA LEU A 60 4.65 5.50 2.37
C LEU A 60 5.91 4.80 1.88
N SER A 61 6.71 4.31 2.82
CA SER A 61 7.97 3.61 2.50
C SER A 61 7.96 2.15 2.95
N THR A 62 7.21 1.84 4.01
CA THR A 62 7.17 0.51 4.61
C THR A 62 5.78 -0.10 4.55
N ILE A 63 5.68 -1.43 4.67
CA ILE A 63 4.39 -2.14 4.73
C ILE A 63 3.53 -1.56 5.86
N ALA A 64 4.13 -1.31 7.02
CA ALA A 64 3.45 -0.71 8.17
C ALA A 64 2.85 0.67 7.87
N ASP A 65 3.55 1.51 7.10
CA ASP A 65 3.04 2.82 6.70
C ASP A 65 1.82 2.69 5.80
N TYR A 66 1.87 1.79 4.81
CA TYR A 66 0.73 1.51 3.94
C TYR A 66 -0.46 0.94 4.70
N GLU A 67 -0.25 0.00 5.62
CA GLU A 67 -1.33 -0.53 6.45
C GLU A 67 -1.94 0.53 7.36
N ARG A 68 -1.10 1.39 7.96
CA ARG A 68 -1.56 2.47 8.82
C ARG A 68 -2.33 3.52 8.04
N PHE A 69 -1.87 3.88 6.84
CA PHE A 69 -2.57 4.78 5.93
C PHE A 69 -3.95 4.23 5.54
N LEU A 70 -4.02 2.94 5.21
CA LEU A 70 -5.29 2.29 4.89
C LEU A 70 -6.23 2.21 6.09
N ALA A 71 -5.71 1.94 7.28
CA ALA A 71 -6.50 1.95 8.50
C ALA A 71 -7.06 3.35 8.81
N ASP A 72 -6.25 4.40 8.63
CA ASP A 72 -6.66 5.79 8.83
C ASP A 72 -7.77 6.21 7.84
N ARG A 73 -7.63 5.83 6.57
CA ARG A 73 -8.65 6.07 5.52
C ARG A 73 -9.92 5.26 5.70
N ALA A 74 -9.82 4.00 6.11
CA ALA A 74 -10.98 3.15 6.37
C ALA A 74 -11.83 3.65 7.55
N ASP A 75 -11.20 4.29 8.55
CA ASP A 75 -11.90 4.94 9.65
C ASP A 75 -12.50 6.30 9.24
N ALA A 76 -11.98 6.89 8.15
CA ALA A 76 -12.37 8.21 7.66
C ALA A 76 -13.63 8.24 6.75
N GLU A 77 -14.29 7.12 6.44
CA GLU A 77 -15.53 7.13 5.61
C GLU A 77 -16.74 6.56 6.35
N PRO A 78 -17.91 7.26 6.32
CA PRO A 78 -18.45 7.91 5.13
C PRO A 78 -18.69 9.43 5.32
N GLN A 79 -18.16 10.26 4.41
CA GLN A 79 -18.79 11.54 4.13
C GLN A 79 -19.78 11.30 2.97
N PRO A 80 -21.10 11.23 3.23
CA PRO A 80 -22.06 11.30 2.14
C PRO A 80 -21.89 12.67 1.48
N ASP A 81 -21.54 12.68 0.21
CA ASP A 81 -21.73 13.82 -0.68
C ASP A 81 -23.24 14.10 -0.74
N GLY A 82 -23.70 14.89 0.24
CA GLY A 82 -25.05 15.38 0.33
C GLY A 82 -25.12 16.75 -0.33
N VAL A 83 -25.55 16.78 -1.59
CA VAL A 83 -26.38 17.85 -2.19
C VAL A 83 -27.06 17.38 -3.48
#